data_AF-A0A851P584-F1
#
_entry.id   AF-A0A851P584-F1
#
_cell.length_a   1.000
_cell.length_b   1.000
_cell.length_c   1.000
_cell.angle_alpha   90.00
_cell.angle_beta   90.00
_cell.angle_gamma   90.00
#
_symmetry.space_group_name_H-M   'P 1'
#
loop_
_entity.id
_entity.type
_entity.pdbx_description
1 polymer ?
#
loop_
_entity_poly.entity_id
_entity_poly.type
_entity_poly.pdbx_seq_one_letter_code
_entity_poly.pdbx_strand_id
1 'polypeptide(L)'
;MAPAVPLALLALLAPGLALALPTCDYPAHLWCSSREIAIACQAEHRCANLSRPTAAPVELSLYYESLCPACRGFVVRQLFSAWLLLPPEALNITLVPYGNAQERNVSGQWQFQCQHGPEECLGNALQACLMHEAQSFDTYFPVIFC
;
A
#
# COMPACT_ATOMS: atom_id res chain seq x y z
N MET A 1 -27.77 -74.40 10.18
CA MET A 1 -28.45 -73.09 10.01
C MET A 1 -28.52 -72.46 11.38
N ALA A 2 -27.59 -71.54 11.65
CA ALA A 2 -27.46 -70.79 12.90
C ALA A 2 -27.15 -69.32 12.55
N PRO A 3 -27.48 -68.35 13.42
CA PRO A 3 -27.85 -66.99 13.02
C PRO A 3 -26.81 -65.90 13.37
N ALA A 4 -27.05 -64.70 12.81
CA ALA A 4 -26.53 -63.34 13.13
C ALA A 4 -25.00 -63.14 13.01
N VAL A 5 -24.44 -62.04 12.46
CA VAL A 5 -24.61 -60.60 12.73
C VAL A 5 -23.94 -59.82 11.57
N PRO A 6 -24.39 -58.60 11.20
CA PRO A 6 -23.42 -57.56 10.82
C PRO A 6 -23.67 -56.28 11.63
N LEU A 7 -22.74 -55.93 12.51
CA LEU A 7 -21.65 -54.97 12.28
C LEU A 7 -22.16 -53.53 12.25
N ALA A 8 -22.00 -52.90 13.41
CA ALA A 8 -22.27 -51.50 13.68
C ALA A 8 -21.64 -50.57 12.63
N LEU A 9 -22.40 -49.55 12.22
CA LEU A 9 -21.87 -48.39 11.52
C LEU A 9 -20.84 -47.69 12.41
N LEU A 10 -19.57 -47.74 12.02
CA LEU A 10 -18.58 -46.77 12.49
C LEU A 10 -18.87 -45.42 11.84
N ALA A 11 -19.45 -44.50 12.61
CA ALA A 11 -19.42 -43.09 12.28
C ALA A 11 -17.97 -42.57 12.44
N LEU A 12 -17.26 -42.44 11.32
CA LEU A 12 -15.97 -41.76 11.28
C LEU A 12 -16.22 -40.26 11.48
N LEU A 13 -16.08 -39.79 12.72
CA LEU A 13 -15.80 -38.38 13.00
C LEU A 13 -14.40 -38.09 12.47
N ALA A 14 -14.32 -37.67 11.20
CA ALA A 14 -13.13 -37.01 10.71
C ALA A 14 -12.88 -35.79 11.62
N PRO A 15 -11.71 -35.65 12.25
CA PRO A 15 -11.36 -34.38 12.88
C PRO A 15 -11.40 -33.36 11.76
N GLY A 16 -12.35 -32.44 11.83
CA GLY A 16 -12.45 -31.36 10.87
C GLY A 16 -11.08 -30.70 10.79
N LEU A 17 -10.50 -30.68 9.58
CA LEU A 17 -9.46 -29.72 9.28
C LEU A 17 -10.07 -28.36 9.58
N ALA A 18 -9.76 -27.81 10.76
CA ALA A 18 -9.86 -26.39 10.98
C ALA A 18 -8.88 -25.77 10.00
N LEU A 19 -9.35 -25.48 8.79
CA LEU A 19 -8.67 -24.58 7.87
C LEU A 19 -8.53 -23.29 8.67
N ALA A 20 -7.32 -23.03 9.17
CA ALA A 20 -6.99 -21.75 9.75
C ALA A 20 -7.46 -20.69 8.76
N LEU A 21 -8.43 -19.87 9.18
CA LEU A 21 -8.85 -18.75 8.36
C LEU A 21 -7.59 -17.93 8.06
N PRO A 22 -7.31 -17.59 6.79
CA PRO A 22 -6.14 -16.80 6.45
C PRO A 22 -6.18 -15.52 7.27
N THR A 23 -5.18 -15.33 8.13
CA THR A 23 -5.00 -14.07 8.84
C THR A 23 -4.79 -12.99 7.80
N CYS A 24 -5.58 -11.91 7.87
CA CYS A 24 -5.40 -10.78 6.97
C CYS A 24 -4.07 -10.09 7.27
N ASP A 25 -3.04 -10.47 6.52
CA ASP A 25 -1.70 -9.84 6.55
C ASP A 25 -1.48 -8.95 5.32
N TYR A 26 -2.58 -8.51 4.70
CA TYR A 26 -2.56 -7.64 3.53
C TYR A 26 -2.83 -6.19 3.94
N PRO A 27 -2.07 -5.20 3.40
CA PRO A 27 -2.38 -3.80 3.58
C PRO A 27 -3.75 -3.45 2.98
N ALA A 28 -4.44 -2.46 3.57
CA ALA A 28 -5.84 -2.16 3.26
C ALA A 28 -6.12 -1.86 1.76
N HIS A 29 -5.16 -1.27 1.05
CA HIS A 29 -5.29 -1.01 -0.39
C HIS A 29 -5.40 -2.31 -1.23
N LEU A 30 -4.85 -3.43 -0.74
CA LEU A 30 -4.93 -4.73 -1.42
C LEU A 30 -6.20 -5.51 -1.08
N TRP A 31 -7.03 -5.06 -0.14
CA TRP A 31 -8.17 -5.84 0.35
C TRP A 31 -9.20 -6.19 -0.74
N CYS A 32 -9.29 -5.38 -1.79
CA CYS A 32 -10.18 -5.62 -2.92
C CYS A 32 -9.45 -6.10 -4.20
N SER A 33 -8.18 -6.52 -4.10
CA SER A 33 -7.40 -6.97 -5.26
C SER A 33 -7.80 -8.36 -5.77
N SER A 34 -8.35 -9.22 -4.90
CA SER A 34 -8.96 -10.50 -5.27
C SER A 34 -10.07 -10.87 -4.30
N ARG A 35 -10.94 -11.81 -4.70
CA ARG A 35 -12.01 -12.32 -3.83
C ARG A 35 -11.42 -13.04 -2.62
N GLU A 36 -10.34 -13.79 -2.81
CA GLU A 36 -9.67 -14.53 -1.73
C GLU A 36 -9.16 -13.57 -0.64
N ILE A 37 -8.54 -12.45 -1.03
CA ILE A 37 -8.06 -11.43 -0.09
C ILE A 37 -9.25 -10.72 0.58
N ALA A 38 -10.32 -10.42 -0.18
CA ALA A 38 -11.53 -9.82 0.39
C ALA A 38 -12.20 -10.72 1.43
N ILE A 39 -12.24 -12.04 1.23
CA ILE A 39 -12.70 -13.01 2.25
C ILE A 39 -11.75 -13.01 3.46
N ALA A 40 -10.44 -13.13 3.22
CA ALA A 40 -9.42 -13.18 4.28
C ALA A 40 -9.47 -11.94 5.20
N CYS A 41 -9.73 -10.78 4.61
CA CYS A 41 -9.80 -9.50 5.31
C CYS A 41 -11.23 -9.05 5.68
N GLN A 42 -12.23 -9.93 5.53
CA GLN A 42 -13.64 -9.64 5.83
C GLN A 42 -14.18 -8.37 5.13
N ALA A 43 -13.69 -8.09 3.92
CA ALA A 43 -13.99 -6.91 3.12
C ALA A 43 -14.96 -7.18 1.95
N GLU A 44 -15.42 -8.42 1.76
CA GLU A 44 -16.33 -8.87 0.68
C GLU A 44 -17.44 -7.87 0.33
N HIS A 45 -18.22 -7.42 1.33
CA HIS A 45 -19.36 -6.52 1.10
C HIS A 45 -18.93 -5.14 0.58
N ARG A 46 -17.73 -4.68 0.93
CA ARG A 46 -17.17 -3.42 0.43
C ARG A 46 -16.58 -3.58 -0.98
N CYS A 47 -16.02 -4.74 -1.28
CA CYS A 47 -15.40 -5.03 -2.57
C CYS A 47 -16.40 -5.48 -3.65
N ALA A 48 -17.59 -5.96 -3.28
CA ALA A 48 -18.62 -6.43 -4.23
C ALA A 48 -19.10 -5.37 -5.23
N ASN A 49 -18.96 -4.08 -4.89
CA ASN A 49 -19.34 -2.94 -5.74
C ASN A 49 -18.16 -2.22 -6.39
N LEU A 50 -16.93 -2.67 -6.15
CA LEU A 50 -15.74 -2.11 -6.79
C LEU A 50 -15.50 -2.87 -8.09
N SER A 51 -16.12 -2.41 -9.17
CA SER A 51 -15.76 -2.83 -10.52
C SER A 51 -14.27 -2.58 -10.71
N ARG A 52 -13.52 -3.59 -11.17
CA ARG A 52 -12.14 -3.37 -11.61
C ARG A 52 -12.18 -2.24 -12.67
N PRO A 53 -11.40 -1.16 -12.51
CA PRO A 53 -11.40 -0.08 -13.48
C PRO A 53 -11.12 -0.66 -14.88
N THR A 54 -12.04 -0.46 -15.82
CA THR A 54 -11.80 -0.81 -17.23
C THR A 54 -11.00 0.27 -17.97
N ALA A 55 -10.87 1.45 -17.34
CA ALA A 55 -10.08 2.57 -17.83
C ALA A 55 -8.64 2.51 -17.31
N ALA A 56 -7.75 3.21 -18.00
CA ALA A 56 -6.38 3.42 -17.55
C ALA A 56 -6.34 4.15 -16.18
N PRO A 57 -5.30 3.91 -15.36
CA PRO A 57 -5.13 4.63 -14.11
C PRO A 57 -5.02 6.14 -14.33
N VAL A 58 -5.45 6.92 -13.34
CA VAL A 58 -5.19 8.36 -13.33
C VAL A 58 -3.73 8.58 -12.91
N GLU A 59 -2.97 9.21 -13.80
CA GLU A 59 -1.60 9.62 -13.55
C GLU A 59 -1.56 10.81 -12.58
N LEU A 60 -0.89 10.66 -11.44
CA LEU A 60 -0.76 11.70 -10.41
C LEU A 60 0.71 11.87 -10.04
N SER A 61 1.27 13.05 -10.30
CA SER A 61 2.62 13.42 -9.85
C SER A 61 2.56 14.47 -8.77
N LEU A 62 3.12 14.17 -7.59
CA LEU A 62 3.23 15.10 -6.47
C LEU A 62 4.67 15.63 -6.36
N TYR A 63 4.84 16.91 -6.66
CA TYR A 63 6.06 17.67 -6.39
C TYR A 63 5.93 18.37 -5.05
N TYR A 64 6.81 18.06 -4.10
CA TYR A 64 6.65 18.50 -2.72
C TYR A 64 7.98 18.67 -1.98
N GLU A 65 7.92 19.27 -0.80
CA GLU A 65 9.06 19.47 0.10
C GLU A 65 8.77 18.79 1.43
N SER A 66 9.78 18.15 2.01
CA SER A 66 9.64 17.33 3.22
C SER A 66 9.16 18.11 4.44
N LEU A 67 9.48 19.41 4.55
CA LEU A 67 9.07 20.28 5.66
C LEU A 67 7.95 21.25 5.31
N CYS A 68 7.49 21.33 4.06
CA CYS A 68 6.37 22.18 3.70
C CYS A 68 5.06 21.73 4.40
N PRO A 69 4.42 22.57 5.23
CA PRO A 69 3.24 22.17 5.99
C PRO A 69 2.06 21.72 5.13
N ALA A 70 1.81 22.39 4.01
CA ALA A 70 0.73 22.05 3.09
C ALA A 70 0.99 20.72 2.37
N CYS A 71 2.25 20.49 1.95
CA CYS A 71 2.68 19.23 1.35
C CYS A 71 2.45 18.05 2.29
N ARG A 72 2.92 18.16 3.54
CA ARG A 72 2.70 17.12 4.57
C ARG A 72 1.22 16.88 4.83
N GLY A 73 0.45 17.97 4.92
CA GLY A 73 -1.01 17.90 5.07
C GLY A 73 -1.69 17.15 3.93
N PHE A 74 -1.28 17.42 2.69
CA PHE A 74 -1.81 16.74 1.50
C PHE A 74 -1.44 15.25 1.48
N VAL A 75 -0.15 14.91 1.70
CA VAL A 75 0.32 13.51 1.74
C VAL A 75 -0.46 12.71 2.78
N VAL A 76 -0.51 13.20 4.02
CA VAL A 76 -1.09 12.47 5.15
C VAL A 76 -2.60 12.38 5.08
N ARG A 77 -3.28 13.50 4.79
CA ARG A 77 -4.74 13.61 4.94
C ARG A 77 -5.53 13.36 3.66
N GLN A 78 -4.87 13.42 2.50
CA GLN A 78 -5.55 13.30 1.21
C GLN A 78 -4.97 12.13 0.40
N LEU A 79 -3.70 12.23 -0.02
CA LEU A 79 -3.13 11.26 -0.95
C LEU A 79 -3.03 9.85 -0.36
N PHE A 80 -2.52 9.71 0.86
CA PHE A 80 -2.41 8.40 1.50
C PHE A 80 -3.79 7.77 1.77
N SER A 81 -4.77 8.59 2.16
CA SER A 81 -6.16 8.13 2.34
C SER A 81 -6.78 7.67 1.01
N ALA A 82 -6.55 8.40 -0.08
CA ALA A 82 -7.01 8.01 -1.41
C ALA A 82 -6.36 6.70 -1.87
N TRP A 83 -5.05 6.55 -1.68
CA TRP A 83 -4.31 5.33 -2.02
C TRP A 83 -4.80 4.09 -1.24
N LEU A 84 -5.20 4.25 0.02
CA LEU A 84 -5.77 3.14 0.81
C LEU A 84 -7.19 2.75 0.39
N LEU A 85 -8.01 3.72 -0.04
CA LEU A 85 -9.45 3.52 -0.26
C LEU A 85 -9.82 3.20 -1.70
N LEU A 86 -9.02 3.65 -2.66
CA LEU A 86 -9.25 3.39 -4.07
C LEU A 86 -8.71 2.00 -4.48
N PRO A 87 -9.27 1.38 -5.52
CA PRO A 87 -8.66 0.19 -6.12
C PRO A 87 -7.20 0.45 -6.51
N PRO A 88 -6.29 -0.54 -6.36
CA PRO A 88 -4.88 -0.40 -6.73
C PRO A 88 -4.67 0.09 -8.18
N GLU A 89 -5.58 -0.25 -9.08
CA GLU A 89 -5.50 0.14 -10.49
C GLU A 89 -6.04 1.55 -10.79
N ALA A 90 -6.55 2.27 -9.79
CA ALA A 90 -7.19 3.57 -10.00
C ALA A 90 -6.19 4.72 -10.18
N LEU A 91 -5.05 4.68 -9.48
CA LEU A 91 -4.05 5.74 -9.46
C LEU A 91 -2.67 5.19 -9.80
N ASN A 92 -1.94 5.88 -10.66
CA ASN A 92 -0.51 5.70 -10.84
C ASN A 92 0.21 6.92 -10.26
N ILE A 93 0.86 6.76 -9.11
CA ILE A 93 1.37 7.87 -8.30
C ILE A 93 2.89 7.97 -8.45
N THR A 94 3.38 9.18 -8.76
CA THR A 94 4.80 9.54 -8.72
C THR A 94 5.04 10.60 -7.65
N LEU A 95 6.01 10.35 -6.77
CA LEU A 95 6.45 11.32 -5.76
C LEU A 95 7.76 11.98 -6.19
N VAL A 96 7.88 13.30 -6.01
CA VAL A 96 9.09 14.05 -6.35
C VAL A 96 9.44 14.99 -5.18
N PRO A 97 10.24 14.51 -4.21
CA PRO A 97 10.68 15.31 -3.06
C PRO A 97 11.79 16.29 -3.49
N TYR A 98 11.39 17.50 -3.85
CA TYR A 98 12.29 18.59 -4.27
C TYR A 98 11.60 19.94 -4.05
N GLY A 99 10.41 20.09 -4.64
CA GLY A 99 9.54 21.26 -4.53
C GLY A 99 10.25 22.56 -4.92
N ASN A 100 10.34 23.51 -3.98
CA ASN A 100 10.93 24.83 -4.21
C ASN A 100 12.43 24.89 -3.92
N ALA A 101 13.11 23.76 -3.75
CA ALA A 101 14.55 23.73 -3.63
C ALA A 101 15.21 24.36 -4.87
N GLN A 102 16.34 25.02 -4.64
CA GLN A 102 17.19 25.55 -5.70
C GLN A 102 18.50 24.78 -5.71
N GLU A 103 19.04 24.55 -6.90
CA GLU A 103 20.31 23.87 -7.08
C GLU A 103 21.35 24.78 -7.72
N ARG A 104 22.61 24.55 -7.36
CA ARG A 104 23.76 25.18 -8.01
C ARG A 104 24.86 24.16 -8.19
N ASN A 105 25.52 24.20 -9.34
CA ASN A 105 26.74 23.42 -9.57
C ASN A 105 27.94 24.22 -9.06
N VAL A 106 28.60 23.71 -8.02
CA VAL A 106 29.81 24.29 -7.45
C VAL A 106 30.96 23.31 -7.67
N SER A 107 31.82 23.62 -8.63
CA SER A 107 33.00 22.81 -8.96
C SER A 107 32.67 21.33 -9.27
N GLY A 108 31.59 21.09 -10.02
CA GLY A 108 31.15 19.75 -10.42
C GLY A 108 30.27 19.05 -9.40
N GLN A 109 29.96 19.69 -8.26
CA GLN A 109 29.09 19.15 -7.22
C GLN A 109 27.79 19.94 -7.15
N TRP A 110 26.65 19.24 -7.16
CA TRP A 110 25.35 19.86 -6.95
C TRP A 110 25.15 20.19 -5.48
N GLN A 111 24.85 21.45 -5.19
CA GLN A 111 24.44 21.92 -3.87
C GLN A 111 22.99 22.37 -3.93
N PHE A 112 22.23 22.01 -2.91
CA PHE A 112 20.80 22.31 -2.80
C PHE A 112 20.54 23.30 -1.67
N GLN A 113 19.62 24.24 -1.90
CA GLN A 113 19.13 25.18 -0.92
C GLN A 113 17.61 25.10 -0.87
N CYS A 114 17.06 24.79 0.31
CA CYS A 114 15.64 24.58 0.53
C CYS A 114 15.04 25.70 1.38
N GLN A 115 13.72 25.93 1.28
CA GLN A 115 13.06 27.06 1.92
C GLN A 115 13.03 26.95 3.44
N HIS A 116 12.90 25.71 3.95
CA HIS A 116 12.84 25.42 5.38
C HIS A 116 14.20 24.97 5.95
N GLY A 117 15.29 25.35 5.28
CA GLY A 117 16.66 25.12 5.77
C GLY A 117 17.25 23.75 5.43
N PRO A 118 18.42 23.41 6.01
CA PRO A 118 19.18 22.21 5.63
C PRO A 118 18.47 20.90 6.01
N GLU A 119 17.62 20.91 7.03
CA GLU A 119 16.84 19.73 7.44
C GLU A 119 15.81 19.32 6.39
N GLU A 120 15.21 20.29 5.68
CA GLU A 120 14.35 20.00 4.53
C GLU A 120 15.12 19.38 3.38
N CYS A 121 16.31 19.91 3.07
CA CYS A 121 17.16 19.33 2.03
C CYS A 121 17.57 17.89 2.38
N LEU A 122 17.93 17.64 3.65
CA LEU A 122 18.21 16.30 4.15
C LEU A 122 16.98 15.40 4.04
N GLY A 123 15.80 15.88 4.44
CA GLY A 123 14.54 15.15 4.34
C GLY A 123 14.19 14.80 2.89
N ASN A 124 14.35 15.74 1.96
CA ASN A 124 14.12 15.52 0.52
C ASN A 124 15.07 14.44 -0.02
N ALA A 125 16.36 14.53 0.32
CA ALA A 125 17.37 13.56 -0.08
C ALA A 125 17.10 12.16 0.52
N LEU A 126 16.73 12.08 1.79
CA LEU A 126 16.39 10.81 2.45
C LEU A 126 15.18 10.14 1.79
N GLN A 127 14.13 10.91 1.47
CA GLN A 127 12.97 10.36 0.75
C GLN A 127 13.34 9.89 -0.66
N ALA A 128 14.17 10.66 -1.39
CA ALA A 128 14.66 10.23 -2.71
C ALA A 128 15.52 8.95 -2.63
N CYS A 129 16.43 8.85 -1.65
CA CYS A 129 17.22 7.64 -1.41
C CYS A 129 16.35 6.45 -1.03
N LEU A 130 15.37 6.63 -0.15
CA LEU A 130 14.41 5.58 0.22
C LEU A 130 13.68 5.04 -1.02
N MET A 131 13.22 5.93 -1.91
CA MET A 131 12.56 5.54 -3.16
C MET A 131 13.50 4.75 -4.08
N HIS A 132 14.77 5.16 -4.17
CA HIS A 132 15.79 4.47 -4.96
C HIS A 132 16.07 3.06 -4.44
N GLU A 133 16.25 2.91 -3.12
CA GLU A 133 16.60 1.64 -2.49
C GLU A 133 15.40 0.68 -2.42
N ALA A 134 14.23 1.18 -2.01
CA ALA A 134 13.05 0.32 -1.84
C ALA A 134 12.43 -0.11 -3.18
N GLN A 135 12.54 0.72 -4.22
CA GLN A 135 12.01 0.56 -5.60
C GLN A 135 10.49 0.41 -5.72
N SER A 136 9.84 -0.24 -4.76
CA SER A 136 8.40 -0.48 -4.69
C SER A 136 7.67 0.68 -4.01
N PHE A 137 6.69 1.25 -4.71
CA PHE A 137 5.80 2.29 -4.17
C PHE A 137 5.08 1.82 -2.91
N ASP A 138 4.60 0.57 -2.91
CA ASP A 138 3.89 -0.03 -1.77
C ASP A 138 4.79 -0.19 -0.53
N THR A 139 6.12 -0.12 -0.71
CA THR A 139 7.10 -0.16 0.37
C THR A 139 7.47 1.25 0.85
N TYR A 140 7.88 2.15 -0.05
CA TYR A 140 8.38 3.47 0.38
C TYR A 140 7.27 4.44 0.75
N PHE A 141 6.09 4.37 0.13
CA PHE A 141 5.05 5.37 0.38
C PHE A 141 4.51 5.31 1.81
N PRO A 142 4.25 4.13 2.41
CA PRO A 142 3.93 4.03 3.84
C PRO A 142 5.01 4.59 4.77
N VAL A 143 6.30 4.45 4.40
CA VAL A 143 7.41 5.00 5.20
C VAL A 143 7.49 6.52 5.07
N ILE A 144 7.23 7.09 3.88
CA ILE A 144 7.14 8.53 3.67
C ILE A 144 5.93 9.13 4.42
N PHE A 145 4.85 8.37 4.55
CA PHE A 145 3.66 8.77 5.31
C PHE A 145 3.87 8.77 6.84
N CYS A 146 4.63 7.81 7.37
CA CYS A 146 4.88 7.58 8.79
C CYS A 146 5.57 8.77 9.48
#